data_AF-A0A7W1YPE2-F1
#
_entry.id   AF-A0A7W1YPE2-F1
#
_cell.length_a   1.000
_cell.length_b   1.000
_cell.length_c   1.000
_cell.angle_alpha   90.00
_cell.angle_beta   90.00
_cell.angle_gamma   90.00
#
_symmetry.space_group_name_H-M   'P 1'
#
loop_
_entity.id
_entity.type
_entity.pdbx_description
1 polymer ?
#
loop_
_entity_poly.entity_id
_entity_poly.type
_entity_poly.pdbx_seq_one_letter_code
_entity_poly.pdbx_strand_id
1 'polypeptide(L)'
;MAVKAKKGTKRQARPGLRRWFVGTVRNGKLLALLLVGLSGGLGYIALTSPRFTVQTIKAEGNRALTEADVTRFAQATGQSIWFVHPNDIRGRIAESPYVETVKVRLQLPDAVVVTIAERQPD
;
A
#
# COMPACT_ATOMS: atom_id res chain seq x y z
N MET A 1 -35.45 -72.19 13.40
CA MET A 1 -35.85 -70.91 14.02
C MET A 1 -34.59 -70.12 14.35
N ALA A 2 -34.37 -69.01 13.64
CA ALA A 2 -33.16 -68.19 13.76
C ALA A 2 -33.36 -67.07 14.78
N VAL A 3 -32.51 -67.01 15.81
CA VAL A 3 -32.50 -65.88 16.76
C VAL A 3 -31.34 -64.95 16.40
N LYS A 4 -31.73 -63.72 16.06
CA LYS A 4 -30.93 -62.64 15.47
C LYS A 4 -30.11 -61.93 16.54
N ALA A 5 -28.81 -61.79 16.28
CA ALA A 5 -27.85 -61.07 17.12
C ALA A 5 -28.22 -59.58 17.31
N LYS A 6 -28.21 -59.08 18.55
CA LYS A 6 -28.29 -57.64 18.86
C LYS A 6 -26.88 -57.03 18.78
N LYS A 7 -26.62 -56.26 17.72
CA LYS A 7 -25.40 -55.42 17.58
C LYS A 7 -25.44 -54.27 18.59
N GLY A 8 -24.40 -54.17 19.41
CA GLY A 8 -24.21 -53.06 20.35
C GLY A 8 -24.02 -51.73 19.63
N THR A 9 -24.88 -50.77 19.93
CA THR A 9 -24.86 -49.41 19.40
C THR A 9 -23.63 -48.68 19.95
N LYS A 10 -22.65 -48.37 19.08
CA LYS A 10 -21.51 -47.51 19.45
C LYS A 10 -22.03 -46.11 19.79
N ARG A 11 -21.95 -45.73 21.07
CA ARG A 11 -22.21 -44.35 21.52
C ARG A 11 -21.17 -43.43 20.89
N GLN A 12 -21.54 -42.72 19.83
CA GLN A 12 -20.77 -41.62 19.28
C GLN A 12 -20.67 -40.51 20.35
N ALA A 13 -19.46 -40.27 20.84
CA ALA A 13 -19.18 -39.16 21.73
C ALA A 13 -19.31 -37.85 20.95
N ARG A 14 -20.33 -37.07 21.27
CA ARG A 14 -20.48 -35.69 20.77
C ARG A 14 -19.30 -34.86 21.29
N PRO A 15 -18.44 -34.29 20.44
CA PRO A 15 -17.34 -33.46 20.91
C PRO A 15 -17.93 -32.21 21.56
N GLY A 16 -17.78 -32.09 22.88
CA GLY A 16 -18.29 -30.95 23.64
C GLY A 16 -17.66 -29.65 23.16
N LEU A 17 -18.50 -28.63 22.92
CA LEU A 17 -18.13 -27.26 22.50
C LEU A 17 -16.90 -26.71 23.25
N ARG A 18 -16.76 -27.08 24.53
CA ARG A 18 -15.63 -26.71 25.40
C ARG A 18 -14.25 -27.12 24.87
N ARG A 19 -14.10 -28.23 24.15
CA ARG A 19 -12.78 -28.65 23.61
C ARG A 19 -12.36 -27.83 22.38
N TRP A 20 -13.29 -27.21 21.67
CA TRP A 20 -12.98 -26.36 20.52
C TRP A 20 -12.35 -25.03 20.95
N PHE A 21 -12.78 -24.46 22.08
CA PHE A 21 -12.25 -23.18 22.58
C PHE A 21 -10.86 -23.29 23.21
N VAL A 22 -10.53 -24.41 23.87
CA VAL A 22 -9.27 -24.55 24.63
C VAL A 22 -8.06 -24.91 23.73
N GLY A 23 -8.27 -25.49 22.55
CA GLY A 23 -7.21 -25.85 21.60
C GLY A 23 -6.63 -24.67 20.80
N THR A 24 -7.36 -23.56 20.72
CA THR A 24 -7.00 -22.43 19.85
C THR A 24 -5.97 -21.49 20.48
N VAL A 25 -5.95 -21.40 21.82
CA VAL A 25 -5.07 -20.48 22.56
C VAL A 25 -3.60 -20.94 22.56
N ARG A 26 -3.31 -22.23 22.31
CA ARG A 26 -1.96 -22.82 22.43
C ARG A 26 -1.09 -22.74 21.17
N ASN A 27 -1.61 -22.31 20.03
CA ASN A 27 -0.96 -22.50 18.71
C ASN A 27 -0.46 -21.21 18.04
N GLY A 28 -0.26 -20.11 18.78
CA GLY A 28 0.21 -18.84 18.20
C GLY A 28 -0.77 -18.15 17.24
N LYS A 29 -1.87 -18.80 16.86
CA LYS A 29 -2.89 -18.28 15.94
C LYS A 29 -3.57 -17.00 16.45
N LEU A 30 -3.81 -16.89 17.76
CA LEU A 30 -4.35 -15.66 18.35
C LEU A 30 -3.35 -14.50 18.24
N LEU A 31 -2.07 -14.77 18.48
CA LEU A 31 -1.02 -13.78 18.32
C LEU A 31 -0.89 -13.36 16.85
N ALA A 32 -0.91 -14.31 15.92
CA ALA A 32 -0.88 -14.02 14.49
C ALA A 32 -2.10 -13.17 14.06
N LEU A 33 -3.30 -13.50 14.52
CA LEU A 33 -4.52 -12.76 14.20
C LEU A 33 -4.49 -11.35 14.78
N LEU A 34 -3.95 -11.18 15.98
CA LEU A 34 -3.73 -9.88 16.60
C LEU A 34 -2.70 -9.05 15.82
N LEU A 35 -1.58 -9.65 15.39
CA LEU A 35 -0.57 -8.96 14.57
C LEU A 35 -1.11 -8.54 13.21
N VAL A 36 -1.89 -9.39 12.55
CA VAL A 36 -2.55 -9.06 11.28
C VAL A 36 -3.57 -7.93 11.50
N GLY A 37 -4.37 -8.00 12.57
CA GLY A 37 -5.32 -6.94 12.91
C GLY A 37 -4.65 -5.59 13.18
N LEU A 38 -3.57 -5.58 13.96
CA LEU A 38 -2.79 -4.37 14.24
C LEU A 38 -2.11 -3.84 12.98
N SER A 39 -1.48 -4.69 12.18
CA SER A 39 -0.81 -4.27 10.94
C SER A 39 -1.81 -3.73 9.92
N GLY A 40 -2.96 -4.38 9.78
CA GLY A 40 -4.05 -3.92 8.93
C GLY A 40 -4.64 -2.60 9.40
N GLY A 41 -4.86 -2.44 10.71
CA GLY A 41 -5.34 -1.19 11.30
C GLY A 41 -4.37 -0.03 11.11
N LEU A 42 -3.08 -0.25 11.39
CA LEU A 42 -2.02 0.75 11.16
C LEU A 42 -1.87 1.08 9.67
N GLY A 43 -1.92 0.08 8.80
CA GLY A 43 -1.90 0.27 7.35
C GLY A 43 -3.08 1.10 6.86
N TYR A 44 -4.29 0.81 7.33
CA TYR A 44 -5.49 1.58 6.99
C TYR A 44 -5.37 3.05 7.43
N ILE A 45 -4.90 3.30 8.66
CA ILE A 45 -4.66 4.66 9.17
C ILE A 45 -3.59 5.37 8.32
N ALA A 46 -2.49 4.70 7.98
CA ALA A 46 -1.43 5.29 7.15
C ALA A 46 -1.91 5.62 5.74
N LEU A 47 -2.72 4.76 5.12
CA LEU A 47 -3.26 4.96 3.78
C LEU A 47 -4.29 6.11 3.69
N THR A 48 -5.03 6.33 4.78
CA THR A 48 -6.10 7.34 4.85
C THR A 48 -5.68 8.65 5.53
N SER A 49 -4.47 8.69 6.11
CA SER A 49 -3.99 9.87 6.83
C SER A 49 -3.66 11.02 5.88
N PRO A 50 -4.16 12.25 6.14
CA PRO A 50 -3.79 13.45 5.40
C PRO A 50 -2.29 13.76 5.41
N ARG A 51 -1.53 13.17 6.35
CA ARG A 51 -0.08 13.31 6.43
C ARG A 51 0.65 12.78 5.21
N PHE A 52 0.06 11.80 4.51
CA PHE A 52 0.62 11.22 3.30
C PHE A 52 0.08 11.85 2.03
N THR A 53 -0.58 13.01 2.13
CA THR A 53 -1.00 13.79 0.98
C THR A 53 0.15 14.63 0.46
N VAL A 54 0.38 14.62 -0.86
CA VAL A 54 1.42 15.42 -1.50
C VAL A 54 1.16 16.90 -1.29
N GLN A 55 2.06 17.55 -0.56
CA GLN A 55 2.02 18.99 -0.27
C GLN A 55 3.12 19.74 -1.00
N THR A 56 4.24 19.07 -1.29
CA THR A 56 5.42 19.72 -1.88
C THR A 56 5.88 18.97 -3.12
N ILE A 57 6.09 19.72 -4.20
CA ILE A 57 6.76 19.22 -5.41
C ILE A 57 8.05 20.02 -5.54
N LYS A 58 9.19 19.33 -5.50
CA LYS A 58 10.51 19.94 -5.62
C LYS A 58 11.07 19.65 -6.99
N ALA A 59 11.45 20.70 -7.72
CA ALA A 59 12.20 20.56 -8.96
C ALA A 59 13.70 20.71 -8.68
N GLU A 60 14.50 19.83 -9.26
CA GLU A 60 15.97 19.87 -9.19
C GLU A 60 16.52 19.86 -10.62
N GLY A 61 17.51 20.71 -10.91
CA GLY A 61 18.18 20.74 -12.22
C GLY A 61 17.40 21.48 -13.32
N ASN A 62 16.25 22.07 -12.99
CA ASN A 62 15.49 22.92 -13.89
C ASN A 62 16.17 24.29 -14.09
N ARG A 63 16.15 24.80 -15.32
CA ARG A 63 16.64 26.14 -15.70
C ARG A 63 15.59 26.87 -16.54
N ALA A 64 15.12 26.25 -17.62
CA ALA A 64 14.05 26.74 -18.48
C ALA A 64 12.66 26.46 -17.91
N LEU A 65 12.45 25.31 -17.26
CA LEU A 65 11.19 25.01 -16.57
C LEU A 65 11.16 25.65 -15.18
N THR A 66 10.09 26.38 -14.85
CA THR A 66 9.93 26.90 -13.48
C THR A 66 9.39 25.81 -12.55
N GLU A 67 9.57 25.99 -11.23
CA GLU A 67 8.95 25.08 -10.25
C GLU A 67 7.42 25.03 -10.37
N ALA A 68 6.80 26.15 -10.75
CA ALA A 68 5.37 26.23 -11.00
C ALA A 68 4.95 25.38 -12.20
N ASP A 69 5.74 25.38 -13.29
CA ASP A 69 5.49 24.53 -14.45
C ASP A 69 5.61 23.05 -14.10
N VAL A 70 6.67 22.68 -13.37
CA VAL A 70 6.89 21.31 -12.91
C VAL A 70 5.74 20.84 -12.02
N THR A 71 5.28 21.69 -11.11
CA THR A 71 4.12 21.42 -10.24
C THR A 71 2.85 21.22 -11.07
N ARG A 72 2.64 22.07 -12.08
CA ARG A 72 1.48 22.00 -12.98
C ARG A 72 1.49 20.72 -13.83
N PHE A 73 2.64 20.30 -14.34
CA PHE A 73 2.76 19.06 -15.12
C PHE A 73 2.64 17.81 -14.26
N ALA A 74 3.15 17.85 -13.03
CA ALA A 74 3.09 16.71 -12.12
C ALA A 74 1.66 16.35 -11.70
N GLN A 75 0.77 17.34 -11.54
CA GLN A 75 -0.64 17.15 -11.18
C GLN A 75 -0.85 16.22 -9.97
N ALA A 76 0.10 16.22 -9.04
CA ALA A 76 0.13 15.31 -7.88
C ALA A 76 -0.25 16.01 -6.57
N THR A 77 -0.22 17.35 -6.52
CA THR A 77 -0.54 18.12 -5.31
C THR A 77 -1.96 17.80 -4.82
N GLY A 78 -2.09 17.52 -3.53
CA GLY A 78 -3.37 17.17 -2.91
C GLY A 78 -3.78 15.69 -3.08
N GLN A 79 -3.02 14.89 -3.83
CA GLN A 79 -3.24 13.44 -3.94
C GLN A 79 -2.53 12.70 -2.81
N SER A 80 -3.08 11.56 -2.40
CA SER A 80 -2.38 10.65 -1.49
C SER A 80 -1.16 10.04 -2.19
N ILE A 81 0.01 10.13 -1.57
CA ILE A 81 1.31 9.70 -2.11
C ILE A 81 1.32 8.22 -2.49
N TRP A 82 0.46 7.41 -1.85
CA TRP A 82 0.29 5.99 -2.14
C TRP A 82 -0.31 5.71 -3.52
N PHE A 83 -1.04 6.69 -4.09
CA PHE A 83 -1.68 6.60 -5.41
C PHE A 83 -0.98 7.44 -6.47
N VAL A 84 0.13 8.09 -6.13
CA VAL A 84 0.93 8.84 -7.10
C VAL A 84 1.84 7.88 -7.85
N HIS A 85 1.75 7.89 -9.18
CA HIS A 85 2.59 7.08 -10.05
C HIS A 85 3.73 7.93 -10.64
N PRO A 86 5.00 7.69 -10.25
CA PRO A 86 6.13 8.48 -10.74
C PRO A 86 6.32 8.44 -12.26
N ASN A 87 5.97 7.31 -12.90
CA ASN A 87 6.07 7.15 -14.35
C ASN A 87 5.10 8.06 -15.12
N ASP A 88 3.90 8.28 -14.59
CA ASP A 88 2.89 9.15 -15.22
C ASP A 88 3.31 10.62 -15.13
N ILE A 89 3.87 11.02 -13.98
CA ILE A 89 4.49 12.34 -13.80
C ILE A 89 5.66 12.51 -14.78
N ARG A 90 6.54 11.50 -14.88
CA ARG A 90 7.67 11.53 -15.81
C ARG A 90 7.20 11.71 -17.25
N GLY A 91 6.16 10.98 -17.68
CA GLY A 91 5.57 11.09 -19.01
C GLY A 91 5.09 12.52 -19.31
N ARG A 92 4.28 13.09 -18.41
CA ARG A 92 3.76 14.46 -18.56
C ARG A 92 4.86 15.52 -18.64
N ILE A 93 5.92 15.40 -17.83
CA ILE A 93 7.03 16.37 -17.85
C ILE A 93 7.90 16.20 -19.10
N ALA A 94 8.08 14.95 -19.58
CA ALA A 94 8.86 14.66 -20.78
C ALA A 94 8.21 15.14 -22.09
N GLU A 95 6.92 15.50 -22.08
CA GLU A 95 6.26 16.15 -23.22
C GLU A 95 6.78 17.57 -23.47
N SER A 96 7.47 18.19 -22.50
CA SER A 96 8.10 19.49 -22.67
C SER A 96 9.29 19.43 -23.65
N PRO A 97 9.38 20.33 -24.64
CA PRO A 97 10.47 20.33 -25.62
C PRO A 97 11.84 20.71 -25.01
N TYR A 98 11.86 21.28 -23.82
CA TYR A 98 13.10 21.66 -23.12
C TYR A 98 13.75 20.48 -22.39
N VAL A 99 13.03 19.37 -22.24
CA VAL A 99 13.43 18.26 -21.36
C VAL A 99 14.14 17.17 -22.15
N GLU A 100 15.33 16.80 -21.70
CA GLU A 100 16.07 15.64 -22.21
C GLU A 100 15.76 14.39 -21.39
N THR A 101 15.89 14.48 -20.07
CA THR A 101 15.59 13.36 -19.16
C THR A 101 14.90 13.83 -17.89
N VAL A 102 14.07 12.95 -17.30
CA VAL A 102 13.35 13.21 -16.05
C VAL A 102 13.42 11.99 -15.14
N LYS A 103 13.74 12.22 -13.87
CA LYS A 103 13.65 11.23 -12.80
C LYS A 103 12.67 11.74 -11.76
N VAL A 104 11.70 10.91 -11.40
CA VAL A 104 10.68 11.24 -10.40
C VAL A 104 10.80 10.23 -9.27
N ARG A 105 10.87 10.72 -8.03
CA ARG A 105 10.85 9.89 -6.82
C ARG A 105 9.87 10.44 -5.81
N LEU A 106 9.20 9.55 -5.09
CA LEU A 106 8.38 9.89 -3.93
C LEU A 106 9.29 10.01 -2.72
N GLN A 107 9.13 11.09 -1.96
CA GLN A 107 9.81 11.31 -0.70
C GLN A 107 8.76 11.40 0.39
N LEU A 108 8.67 10.35 1.20
CA LEU A 108 7.73 10.29 2.32
C LEU A 108 8.03 11.41 3.35
N PRO A 109 7.00 11.94 4.02
CA PRO A 109 5.61 11.49 3.92
C PRO A 109 4.81 12.14 2.78
N ASP A 110 5.20 13.31 2.27
CA ASP A 110 4.30 14.23 1.54
C ASP A 110 4.95 14.98 0.36
N ALA A 111 6.10 14.51 -0.14
CA ALA A 111 6.85 15.20 -1.18
C ALA A 111 7.06 14.35 -2.45
N VAL A 112 7.06 15.03 -3.59
CA VAL A 112 7.52 14.48 -4.87
C VAL A 112 8.76 15.26 -5.30
N VAL A 113 9.85 14.55 -5.60
CA VAL A 113 11.07 15.17 -6.12
C VAL A 113 11.22 14.81 -7.59
N VAL A 114 11.34 15.84 -8.41
CA VAL A 114 11.52 15.76 -9.85
C VAL A 114 12.91 16.30 -10.18
N THR A 115 13.79 15.42 -10.63
CA THR A 115 15.11 15.80 -11.15
C THR A 115 15.02 15.86 -12.68
N ILE A 116 15.35 17.01 -13.25
CA ILE A 116 15.22 17.32 -14.68
C ILE A 116 16.61 17.57 -15.26
N ALA A 117 16.89 17.00 -16.42
CA ALA A 117 17.99 17.43 -17.28
C ALA A 117 17.40 18.07 -18.54
N GLU A 118 17.80 19.29 -18.82
CA GLU A 118 17.31 20.07 -19.96
C GLU A 118 18.25 19.95 -21.16
N ARG A 119 17.66 19.99 -22.36
CA ARG A 119 18.41 19.98 -23.63
C ARG A 119 19.24 21.25 -23.72
N GLN A 120 20.51 21.13 -24.10
CA GLN A 120 21.31 22.30 -24.44
C GLN A 120 20.94 22.76 -25.85
N PRO A 121 20.76 24.06 -26.08
CA PRO A 121 20.76 24.58 -27.43
C PRO A 121 22.18 24.44 -27.99
N ASP A 122 22.32 23.67 -29.07
CA ASP A 122 23.54 23.65 -29.88
C ASP A 122 23.78 24.99 -30.58
#